data_AF-A0A132NR08-F1
#
_entry.id   AF-A0A132NR08-F1
#
_cell.length_a   1.000
_cell.length_b   1.000
_cell.length_c   1.000
_cell.angle_alpha   90.00
_cell.angle_beta   90.00
_cell.angle_gamma   90.00
#
_symmetry.space_group_name_H-M   'P 1'
#
loop_
_entity.id
_entity.type
_entity.pdbx_description
1 polymer ?
#
loop_
_entity_poly.entity_id
_entity_poly.type
_entity_poly.pdbx_seq_one_letter_code
_entity_poly.pdbx_strand_id
1 'polypeptide(L)'
;MSLMEIVRKKRMSEAVAKYLSTLVKDKRIQDKLAKFFVVIFRRLKVDPHVVAYALCLLTRIQYNKTNSLSSQNVKRYFFTAMLLAYNMLTDTPYDLPSWSIIVEESYSVDEIQLMETTYLDIIQWNTHVYNLDVSRMLYTLIGLYNQDIQPSDQVPIPPEIIRTLSLVSDASARHP
;
A
#
# COMPACT_ATOMS: atom_id res chain seq x y z
N MET A 1 1.84 -21.51 -5.56
CA MET A 1 1.25 -20.41 -6.34
C MET A 1 1.45 -19.15 -5.53
N SER A 2 2.17 -18.16 -6.05
CA SER A 2 2.50 -16.92 -5.34
C SER A 2 1.25 -16.03 -5.22
N LEU A 3 1.16 -15.25 -4.15
CA LEU A 3 0.10 -14.25 -3.97
C LEU A 3 -0.01 -13.31 -5.20
N MET A 4 1.13 -13.01 -5.84
CA MET A 4 1.19 -12.21 -7.06
C MET A 4 0.43 -12.87 -8.24
N GLU A 5 0.46 -14.20 -8.34
CA GLU A 5 -0.19 -14.95 -9.43
C GLU A 5 -1.71 -15.02 -9.24
N ILE A 6 -2.17 -14.96 -7.99
CA ILE A 6 -3.56 -15.16 -7.61
C ILE A 6 -4.35 -13.83 -7.64
N VAL A 7 -3.68 -12.73 -7.28
CA VAL A 7 -4.34 -11.44 -7.10
C VAL A 7 -4.50 -10.70 -8.44
N ARG A 8 -5.75 -10.40 -8.80
CA ARG A 8 -6.04 -9.55 -9.97
C ARG A 8 -5.69 -8.10 -9.65
N LYS A 9 -4.77 -7.52 -10.42
CA LYS A 9 -4.27 -6.14 -10.25
C LYS A 9 -5.37 -5.08 -10.14
N LYS A 10 -6.42 -5.17 -10.98
CA LYS A 10 -7.58 -4.27 -10.93
C LYS A 10 -8.30 -4.33 -9.57
N ARG A 11 -8.54 -5.52 -9.06
CA ARG A 11 -9.21 -5.70 -7.76
C ARG A 11 -8.31 -5.29 -6.60
N MET A 12 -7.00 -5.50 -6.70
CA MET A 12 -6.05 -4.96 -5.72
C MET A 12 -6.08 -3.43 -5.67
N SER A 13 -6.10 -2.75 -6.83
CA SER A 13 -6.26 -1.29 -6.85
C SER A 13 -7.60 -0.82 -6.29
N GLU A 14 -8.69 -1.60 -6.45
CA GLU A 14 -9.98 -1.32 -5.82
C GLU A 14 -9.92 -1.51 -4.29
N ALA A 15 -9.29 -2.58 -3.80
CA ALA A 15 -9.10 -2.83 -2.37
C ALA A 15 -8.27 -1.71 -1.71
N VAL A 16 -7.17 -1.30 -2.35
CA VAL A 16 -6.35 -0.16 -1.90
C VAL A 16 -7.17 1.13 -1.92
N ALA A 17 -7.93 1.40 -2.99
CA ALA A 17 -8.76 2.59 -3.07
C ALA A 17 -9.85 2.63 -1.98
N LYS A 18 -10.46 1.48 -1.66
CA LYS A 18 -11.40 1.34 -0.52
C LYS A 18 -10.70 1.66 0.80
N TYR A 19 -9.53 1.10 1.04
CA TYR A 19 -8.75 1.37 2.25
C TYR A 19 -8.45 2.87 2.40
N LEU A 20 -7.92 3.49 1.34
CA LEU A 20 -7.58 4.92 1.33
C LEU A 20 -8.80 5.83 1.49
N SER A 21 -9.93 5.49 0.86
CA SER A 21 -11.16 6.27 0.96
C SER A 21 -11.76 6.21 2.38
N THR A 22 -11.66 5.06 3.05
CA THR A 22 -11.99 4.91 4.47
C THR A 22 -11.04 5.71 5.35
N LEU A 23 -9.74 5.65 5.07
CA LEU A 23 -8.70 6.35 5.85
C LEU A 23 -8.93 7.86 5.91
N VAL A 24 -9.34 8.47 4.79
CA VAL A 24 -9.65 9.91 4.70
C VAL A 24 -11.13 10.25 4.83
N LYS A 25 -11.98 9.25 5.12
CA LYS A 25 -13.43 9.39 5.28
C LYS A 25 -14.14 10.04 4.08
N ASP A 26 -13.67 9.76 2.86
CA ASP A 26 -14.27 10.28 1.62
C ASP A 26 -14.39 9.17 0.57
N LYS A 27 -15.58 8.55 0.46
CA LYS A 27 -15.83 7.49 -0.51
C LYS A 27 -15.83 7.96 -1.96
N ARG A 28 -16.04 9.26 -2.22
CA ARG A 28 -16.19 9.81 -3.58
C ARG A 28 -14.91 9.73 -4.40
N ILE A 29 -13.75 9.64 -3.75
CA ILE A 29 -12.45 9.52 -4.44
C ILE A 29 -12.11 8.10 -4.86
N GLN A 30 -12.84 7.08 -4.38
CA GLN A 30 -12.46 5.67 -4.53
C GLN A 30 -12.24 5.29 -6.00
N ASP A 31 -13.18 5.63 -6.89
CA ASP A 31 -13.05 5.30 -8.32
C ASP A 31 -11.85 6.00 -8.98
N LYS A 32 -11.60 7.25 -8.59
CA LYS A 32 -10.46 8.03 -9.10
C LYS A 32 -9.13 7.43 -8.63
N LEU A 33 -9.05 7.01 -7.36
CA LEU A 33 -7.88 6.33 -6.81
C LEU A 33 -7.66 4.97 -7.48
N ALA A 34 -8.71 4.16 -7.62
CA ALA A 34 -8.61 2.84 -8.25
C ALA A 34 -8.11 2.94 -9.70
N LYS A 35 -8.65 3.89 -10.48
CA LYS A 35 -8.18 4.17 -11.86
C LYS A 35 -6.73 4.61 -11.93
N PHE A 36 -6.26 5.40 -10.96
CA PHE A 36 -4.87 5.82 -10.91
C PHE A 36 -3.94 4.64 -10.55
N PHE A 37 -4.25 3.89 -9.49
CA PHE A 37 -3.36 2.81 -9.02
C PHE A 37 -3.39 1.56 -9.90
N VAL A 38 -4.47 1.29 -10.65
CA VAL A 38 -4.49 0.15 -11.58
C VAL A 38 -3.42 0.28 -12.68
N VAL A 39 -3.13 1.51 -13.13
CA VAL A 39 -2.08 1.79 -14.12
C VAL A 39 -0.73 1.38 -13.56
N ILE A 40 -0.40 1.88 -12.36
CA ILE A 40 0.85 1.61 -11.66
C ILE A 40 1.01 0.11 -11.40
N PHE A 41 0.00 -0.55 -10.84
CA PHE A 41 0.06 -1.97 -10.50
C PHE A 41 0.22 -2.87 -11.74
N ARG A 42 -0.39 -2.47 -12.87
CA ARG A 42 -0.22 -3.16 -14.16
C ARG A 42 1.20 -3.08 -14.66
N ARG A 43 1.78 -1.88 -14.74
CA ARG A 43 3.13 -1.65 -15.28
C ARG A 43 4.22 -2.27 -14.39
N LEU A 44 4.11 -2.11 -13.07
CA LEU A 44 5.12 -2.62 -12.13
C LEU A 44 5.04 -4.13 -11.89
N LYS A 45 3.93 -4.79 -12.25
CA LYS A 45 3.62 -6.16 -11.78
C LYS A 45 3.84 -6.26 -10.26
N VAL A 46 3.30 -5.29 -9.51
CA VAL A 46 3.70 -5.08 -8.12
C VAL A 46 3.32 -6.25 -7.21
N ASP A 47 4.25 -6.65 -6.33
CA ASP A 47 3.98 -7.62 -5.27
C ASP A 47 3.04 -6.99 -4.23
N PRO A 48 1.96 -7.68 -3.80
CA PRO A 48 1.10 -7.16 -2.73
C PRO A 48 1.83 -6.81 -1.43
N HIS A 49 2.97 -7.43 -1.13
CA HIS A 49 3.81 -7.06 0.02
C HIS A 49 4.33 -5.62 -0.09
N VAL A 50 4.73 -5.18 -1.29
CA VAL A 50 5.15 -3.79 -1.54
C VAL A 50 3.98 -2.83 -1.30
N VAL A 51 2.78 -3.20 -1.76
CA VAL A 51 1.55 -2.41 -1.54
C VAL A 51 1.22 -2.31 -0.05
N ALA A 52 1.29 -3.43 0.67
CA ALA A 52 1.03 -3.46 2.11
C ALA A 52 2.07 -2.66 2.89
N TYR A 53 3.35 -2.76 2.53
CA TYR A 53 4.42 -1.96 3.13
C TYR A 53 4.19 -0.47 2.90
N ALA A 54 3.84 -0.07 1.68
CA ALA A 54 3.52 1.32 1.34
C ALA A 54 2.33 1.86 2.15
N LEU A 55 1.29 1.06 2.39
CA LEU A 55 0.18 1.46 3.26
C LEU A 55 0.61 1.62 4.72
N CYS A 56 1.51 0.76 5.21
CA CYS A 56 2.09 0.91 6.55
C CYS A 56 2.96 2.17 6.68
N LEU A 57 3.68 2.55 5.62
CA LEU A 57 4.37 3.84 5.59
C LEU A 57 3.38 5.00 5.60
N LEU A 58 2.31 4.93 4.80
CA LEU A 58 1.28 5.98 4.73
C LEU A 58 0.63 6.25 6.10
N THR A 59 0.36 5.22 6.89
CA THR A 59 -0.24 5.40 8.23
C THR A 59 0.71 6.13 9.19
N ARG A 60 2.03 6.15 8.95
CA ARG A 60 3.00 6.96 9.72
C ARG A 60 2.75 8.44 9.63
N ILE A 61 2.25 8.91 8.49
CA ILE A 61 1.86 10.32 8.31
C ILE A 61 0.80 10.72 9.34
N GLN A 62 -0.13 9.83 9.68
CA GLN A 62 -1.17 10.12 10.67
C GLN A 62 -0.61 10.27 12.09
N TYR A 63 0.42 9.49 12.44
CA TYR A 63 1.08 9.57 13.74
C TYR A 63 1.93 10.84 13.88
N ASN A 64 2.68 11.20 12.83
CA ASN A 64 3.61 12.33 12.90
C ASN A 64 2.94 13.69 12.64
N LYS A 65 1.84 13.71 11.88
CA LYS A 65 1.06 14.93 11.60
C LYS A 65 -0.42 14.60 11.64
N THR A 66 -1.06 14.76 12.80
CA THR A 66 -2.50 14.53 12.95
C THR A 66 -3.30 15.33 11.91
N ASN A 67 -4.32 14.72 11.30
CA ASN A 67 -5.18 15.30 10.26
C ASN A 67 -4.45 15.77 8.98
N SER A 68 -3.22 15.33 8.72
CA SER A 68 -2.49 15.69 7.50
C SER A 68 -2.92 14.91 6.26
N LEU A 69 -3.57 13.76 6.41
CA LEU A 69 -4.17 13.01 5.30
C LEU A 69 -5.58 13.53 4.98
N SER A 70 -5.81 13.85 3.72
CA SER A 70 -7.09 14.30 3.19
C SER A 70 -7.35 13.71 1.80
N SER A 71 -8.59 13.83 1.32
CA SER A 71 -8.96 13.41 -0.04
C SER A 71 -8.17 14.14 -1.14
N GLN A 72 -7.58 15.30 -0.84
CA GLN A 72 -6.79 16.08 -1.79
C GLN A 72 -5.35 15.57 -1.94
N ASN A 73 -4.76 15.00 -0.88
CA ASN A 73 -3.34 14.65 -0.85
C ASN A 73 -3.05 13.15 -0.74
N VAL A 74 -4.02 12.32 -0.33
CA VAL A 74 -3.82 10.88 -0.11
C VAL A 74 -3.30 10.14 -1.35
N LYS A 75 -3.72 10.57 -2.55
CA LYS A 75 -3.18 10.02 -3.81
C LYS A 75 -1.67 10.22 -3.92
N ARG A 76 -1.21 11.45 -3.66
CA ARG A 76 0.22 11.83 -3.73
C ARG A 76 1.01 11.09 -2.66
N TYR A 77 0.54 11.13 -1.41
CA TYR A 77 1.24 10.46 -0.32
C TYR A 77 1.31 8.95 -0.49
N PHE A 78 0.24 8.29 -0.93
CA PHE A 78 0.30 6.86 -1.16
C PHE A 78 1.18 6.50 -2.37
N PHE A 79 1.16 7.31 -3.44
CA PHE A 79 2.10 7.14 -4.55
C PHE A 79 3.56 7.24 -4.08
N THR A 80 3.91 8.25 -3.27
CA THR A 80 5.26 8.38 -2.73
C THR A 80 5.63 7.21 -1.82
N ALA A 81 4.69 6.75 -0.97
CA ALA A 81 4.91 5.58 -0.13
C ALA A 81 5.15 4.31 -0.96
N MET A 82 4.46 4.16 -2.10
CA MET A 82 4.67 3.07 -3.05
C MET A 82 6.05 3.13 -3.70
N LEU A 83 6.50 4.33 -4.12
CA LEU A 83 7.84 4.54 -4.65
C LEU A 83 8.91 4.12 -3.63
N LEU A 84 8.80 4.60 -2.39
CA LEU A 84 9.73 4.25 -1.31
C LEU A 84 9.72 2.75 -0.99
N ALA A 85 8.53 2.15 -0.83
CA ALA A 85 8.41 0.73 -0.56
C ALA A 85 9.00 -0.12 -1.68
N TYR A 86 8.78 0.25 -2.95
CA TYR A 86 9.36 -0.46 -4.08
C TYR A 86 10.89 -0.36 -4.08
N ASN A 87 11.43 0.83 -3.82
CA ASN A 87 12.87 1.06 -3.75
C ASN A 87 13.55 0.28 -2.61
N MET A 88 12.85 0.04 -1.49
CA MET A 88 13.40 -0.69 -0.35
C MET A 88 13.28 -2.21 -0.48
N LEU A 89 12.30 -2.71 -1.23
CA LEU A 89 11.96 -4.14 -1.29
C LEU A 89 12.35 -4.81 -2.61
N THR A 90 12.91 -4.06 -3.56
CA THR A 90 13.30 -4.59 -4.87
C THR A 90 14.80 -4.37 -5.10
N ASP A 91 15.50 -5.40 -5.56
CA ASP A 91 16.95 -5.33 -5.80
C ASP A 91 17.33 -4.37 -6.94
N THR A 92 16.44 -4.21 -7.92
CA THR A 92 16.64 -3.33 -9.09
C THR A 92 15.53 -2.27 -9.16
N PRO A 93 15.62 -1.20 -8.35
CA PRO A 93 14.62 -0.13 -8.35
C PRO A 93 14.66 0.68 -9.65
N TYR A 94 13.52 1.29 -9.98
CA TYR A 94 13.40 2.22 -11.10
C TYR A 94 13.94 3.60 -10.73
N ASP A 95 14.56 4.27 -11.70
CA ASP A 95 14.95 5.68 -11.56
C ASP A 95 13.72 6.62 -11.65
N LEU A 96 13.89 7.88 -11.25
CA LEU A 96 12.80 8.86 -11.23
C LEU A 96 12.17 9.11 -12.63
N PRO A 97 12.94 9.20 -13.74
CA PRO A 97 12.35 9.26 -15.08
C PRO A 97 11.43 8.06 -15.39
N SER A 98 11.84 6.84 -15.03
CA SER A 98 11.01 5.65 -15.20
C SER A 98 9.73 5.74 -14.37
N TRP A 99 9.80 6.24 -13.12
CA TRP A 99 8.62 6.46 -12.28
C TRP A 99 7.63 7.45 -12.90
N SER A 100 8.11 8.54 -13.52
CA SER A 100 7.26 9.48 -14.26
C SER A 100 6.52 8.80 -15.42
N ILE A 101 7.22 7.96 -16.19
CA ILE A 101 6.61 7.17 -17.27
C ILE A 101 5.59 6.18 -16.69
N ILE A 102 5.88 5.50 -15.57
CA ILE A 102 4.98 4.53 -14.93
C ILE A 102 3.65 5.17 -14.51
N VAL A 103 3.67 6.42 -14.04
CA VAL A 103 2.46 7.16 -13.67
C VAL A 103 1.83 7.94 -14.82
N GLU A 104 2.21 7.63 -16.06
CA GLU A 104 1.68 8.30 -17.26
C GLU A 104 1.86 9.81 -17.21
N GLU A 105 3.04 10.27 -16.78
CA GLU A 105 3.41 11.68 -16.70
C GLU A 105 2.47 12.51 -15.82
N SER A 106 1.73 11.85 -14.91
CA SER A 106 0.90 12.53 -13.91
C SER A 106 1.70 13.43 -12.96
N TYR A 107 3.02 13.18 -12.86
CA TYR A 107 3.97 13.94 -12.07
C TYR A 107 5.28 14.07 -12.85
N SER A 108 5.88 15.27 -12.86
CA SER A 108 7.23 15.47 -13.40
C SER A 108 8.30 14.84 -12.51
N VAL A 109 9.52 14.68 -13.04
CA VAL A 109 10.65 14.16 -12.24
C VAL A 109 10.91 15.02 -11.00
N ASP A 110 10.87 16.35 -11.15
CA ASP A 110 11.07 17.29 -10.04
C ASP A 110 9.93 17.20 -9.00
N GLU A 111 8.69 17.01 -9.45
CA GLU A 111 7.55 16.80 -8.54
C GLU A 111 7.70 15.49 -7.75
N ILE A 112 8.12 14.40 -8.41
CA ILE A 112 8.34 13.12 -7.74
C ILE A 112 9.46 13.26 -6.70
N GLN A 113 10.57 13.90 -7.06
CA GLN A 113 11.68 14.14 -6.15
C GLN A 113 11.26 14.98 -4.93
N LEU A 114 10.55 16.09 -5.16
CA LEU A 114 10.04 16.94 -4.08
C LEU A 114 9.05 16.18 -3.18
N MET A 115 8.20 15.35 -3.77
CA MET A 115 7.27 14.52 -3.02
C MET A 115 8.01 13.50 -2.15
N GLU A 116 9.04 12.85 -2.67
CA GLU A 116 9.88 11.88 -1.94
C GLU A 116 10.58 12.53 -0.75
N THR A 117 11.30 13.64 -0.96
CA THR A 117 12.01 14.35 0.12
C THR A 117 11.05 14.87 1.18
N THR A 118 9.95 15.51 0.77
CA THR A 118 8.93 16.01 1.70
C THR A 118 8.31 14.88 2.51
N TYR A 119 8.05 13.72 1.90
CA TYR A 119 7.50 12.56 2.58
C TYR A 119 8.47 12.02 3.63
N LEU A 120 9.74 11.81 3.26
CA LEU A 120 10.77 11.30 4.16
C LEU A 120 10.96 12.21 5.38
N ASP A 121 10.91 13.53 5.18
CA ASP A 121 10.95 14.49 6.29
C ASP A 121 9.72 14.38 7.21
N ILE A 122 8.51 14.19 6.65
CA ILE A 122 7.29 13.98 7.44
C ILE A 122 7.40 12.72 8.30
N ILE A 123 7.90 11.61 7.75
CA ILE A 123 8.07 10.36 8.49
C ILE A 123 9.37 10.32 9.31
N GLN A 124 10.14 11.42 9.34
CA GLN A 124 11.43 11.53 10.02
C GLN A 124 12.39 10.39 9.64
N TRP A 125 12.40 10.01 8.36
CA TRP A 125 13.22 8.91 7.83
C TRP A 125 12.94 7.55 8.49
N ASN A 126 11.87 7.42 9.28
CA ASN A 126 11.45 6.14 9.85
C ASN A 126 10.75 5.33 8.76
N THR A 127 11.53 4.60 7.98
CA THR A 127 11.03 3.77 6.87
C THR A 127 10.86 2.30 7.25
N HIS A 128 11.44 1.85 8.36
CA HIS A 128 11.42 0.43 8.76
C HIS A 128 10.02 -0.03 9.21
N VAL A 129 9.35 -0.89 8.43
CA VAL A 129 8.08 -1.54 8.79
C VAL A 129 8.31 -3.00 9.20
N TYR A 130 7.70 -3.42 10.31
CA TYR A 130 7.81 -4.79 10.80
C TYR A 130 6.98 -5.77 9.98
N ASN A 131 7.43 -7.03 9.88
CA ASN A 131 6.71 -8.11 9.18
C ASN A 131 5.28 -8.32 9.70
N LEU A 132 5.07 -8.09 11.00
CA LEU A 132 3.73 -8.17 11.60
C LEU A 132 2.78 -7.12 11.04
N ASP A 133 3.25 -5.89 10.88
CA ASP A 133 2.43 -4.79 10.36
C ASP A 133 2.09 -5.03 8.88
N VAL A 134 3.08 -5.49 8.10
CA VAL A 134 2.86 -5.92 6.71
C VAL A 134 1.82 -7.06 6.65
N SER A 135 1.93 -8.06 7.51
CA SER A 135 1.00 -9.20 7.56
C SER A 135 -0.42 -8.77 7.93
N ARG A 136 -0.57 -7.87 8.91
CA ARG A 136 -1.87 -7.26 9.27
C ARG A 136 -2.46 -6.49 8.09
N MET A 137 -1.64 -5.70 7.40
CA MET A 137 -2.09 -4.92 6.25
C MET A 137 -2.50 -5.81 5.08
N LEU A 138 -1.74 -6.89 4.80
CA LEU A 138 -2.11 -7.88 3.78
C LEU A 138 -3.44 -8.56 4.13
N TYR A 139 -3.63 -8.97 5.38
CA TYR A 139 -4.90 -9.51 5.85
C TYR A 139 -6.07 -8.54 5.58
N THR A 140 -5.90 -7.26 5.93
CA THR A 140 -6.89 -6.21 5.64
C THR A 140 -7.17 -6.07 4.14
N LEU A 141 -6.12 -6.01 3.31
CA LEU A 141 -6.26 -5.86 1.86
C LEU A 141 -6.96 -7.07 1.22
N ILE A 142 -6.64 -8.29 1.64
CA ILE A 142 -7.30 -9.50 1.14
C ILE A 142 -8.77 -9.51 1.54
N GLY A 143 -9.10 -9.09 2.77
CA GLY A 143 -10.49 -8.91 3.20
C GLY A 143 -11.26 -7.93 2.32
N LEU A 144 -10.68 -6.76 2.03
CA LEU A 144 -11.28 -5.75 1.14
C LEU A 144 -11.39 -6.22 -0.32
N TYR A 145 -10.42 -7.02 -0.77
CA TYR A 145 -10.41 -7.63 -2.10
C TYR A 145 -11.57 -8.64 -2.25
N ASN A 146 -11.79 -9.48 -1.22
CA ASN A 146 -12.78 -10.54 -1.24
C ASN A 146 -14.21 -10.07 -0.95
N GLN A 147 -14.40 -8.85 -0.44
CA GLN A 147 -15.70 -8.34 0.03
C GLN A 147 -16.84 -8.50 -0.98
N ASP A 148 -16.57 -8.35 -2.28
CA ASP A 148 -17.56 -8.42 -3.36
C ASP A 148 -17.32 -9.65 -4.28
N ILE A 149 -16.74 -10.72 -3.74
CA ILE A 149 -16.42 -11.95 -4.47
C ILE A 149 -17.21 -13.12 -3.90
N GLN A 150 -17.79 -13.92 -4.80
CA GLN A 150 -18.46 -15.17 -4.43
C GLN A 150 -17.50 -16.07 -3.64
N PRO A 151 -17.94 -16.74 -2.57
CA PRO A 151 -17.05 -17.52 -1.71
C PRO A 151 -16.15 -18.54 -2.43
N SER A 152 -16.63 -19.13 -3.53
CA SER A 152 -15.87 -20.08 -4.36
C SER A 152 -14.66 -19.47 -5.07
N ASP A 153 -14.68 -18.16 -5.31
CA ASP A 153 -13.69 -17.43 -6.11
C ASP A 153 -12.80 -16.52 -5.25
N GLN A 154 -12.96 -16.58 -3.92
CA GLN A 154 -12.21 -15.76 -3.00
C GLN A 154 -10.74 -16.17 -2.99
N VAL A 155 -9.86 -15.18 -2.85
CA VAL A 155 -8.44 -15.42 -2.64
C VAL A 155 -8.25 -15.85 -1.19
N PRO A 156 -7.74 -17.06 -0.92
CA PRO A 156 -7.51 -17.48 0.45
C PRO A 156 -6.42 -16.62 1.09
N ILE A 157 -6.52 -16.41 2.39
CA ILE A 157 -5.46 -15.75 3.15
C ILE A 157 -4.28 -16.73 3.26
N PRO A 158 -3.08 -16.35 2.81
CA PRO A 158 -1.92 -17.24 2.90
C PRO A 158 -1.61 -17.71 4.34
N PRO A 159 -1.28 -18.99 4.55
CA PRO A 159 -1.04 -19.55 5.88
C PRO A 159 0.08 -18.88 6.67
N GLU A 160 1.08 -18.30 5.99
CA GLU A 160 2.18 -17.54 6.58
C GLU A 160 1.71 -16.24 7.25
N ILE A 161 0.71 -15.56 6.65
CA ILE A 161 0.10 -14.37 7.25
C ILE A 161 -0.65 -14.78 8.51
N ILE A 162 -1.45 -15.86 8.44
CA ILE A 162 -2.19 -16.38 9.60
C ILE A 162 -1.22 -16.77 10.72
N ARG A 163 -0.14 -17.50 10.41
CA ARG A 163 0.90 -17.88 11.39
C ARG A 163 1.56 -16.67 12.04
N THR A 164 1.91 -15.65 11.25
CA THR A 164 2.52 -14.42 11.79
C THR A 164 1.57 -13.70 12.75
N LEU A 165 0.27 -13.68 12.45
CA LEU A 165 -0.75 -13.09 13.31
C LEU A 165 -0.99 -13.90 14.60
N SER A 166 -0.96 -15.24 14.54
CA SER A 166 -1.18 -16.11 15.69
C SER A 166 -0.01 -16.14 16.68
N LEU A 167 1.23 -16.02 16.20
CA LEU A 167 2.42 -15.96 17.07
C LEU A 167 2.38 -14.77 18.05
N VAL A 168 1.69 -13.68 17.67
CA VAL A 168 1.57 -12.48 18.49
C VAL A 168 0.45 -12.56 19.51
N SER A 169 -0.68 -13.22 19.18
CA SER A 169 -1.73 -13.48 20.16
C SER A 169 -1.21 -14.37 21.30
N ASP A 170 -0.37 -15.36 20.97
CA ASP A 170 0.23 -16.25 21.96
C ASP A 170 1.33 -15.56 22.79
N ALA A 171 2.08 -14.62 22.21
CA ALA A 171 3.08 -13.84 22.96
C ALA A 171 2.43 -12.83 23.91
N SER A 172 1.34 -12.18 23.47
CA SER A 172 0.54 -11.27 24.30
C SER A 172 -0.17 -11.98 25.45
N ALA A 173 -0.52 -13.26 25.29
CA ALA A 173 -1.16 -14.06 26.35
C ALA A 173 -0.16 -14.57 27.40
N ARG A 174 1.16 -14.52 27.13
CA ARG A 174 2.22 -15.03 28.03
C ARG A 174 2.89 -13.97 28.89
N HIS A 175 2.60 -12.68 28.65
CA HIS A 175 3.11 -11.57 29.46
C HIS A 175 1.95 -10.62 29.84
N PRO A 176 1.25 -10.88 30.96
CA PRO A 176 0.31 -9.94 31.59
C PRO A 176 1.01 -8.78 32.29
#